data_AF-A0A7Y3G7U2-F1
#
_entry.id   AF-A0A7Y3G7U2-F1
#
_cell.length_a   1.000
_cell.length_b   1.000
_cell.length_c   1.000
_cell.angle_alpha   90.00
_cell.angle_beta   90.00
_cell.angle_gamma   90.00
#
_symmetry.space_group_name_H-M   'P 1'
#
loop_
_entity.id
_entity.type
_entity.pdbx_description
1 polymer ?
#
loop_
_entity_poly.entity_id
_entity_poly.type
_entity_poly.pdbx_seq_one_letter_code
_entity_poly.pdbx_strand_id
1 'polypeptide(L)' 'MRFTSVLVLFITLLSLSCTDQESQLYAAKDKPLTAYVNPFIGTGGHGHTYPGATMPFGMMQLSPDTRLDGWDG' A
#
# COMPACT_ATOMS: atom_id res chain seq x y z
N MET A 1 -10.27 18.76 50.13
CA MET A 1 -9.88 17.34 49.95
C MET A 1 -10.91 16.54 49.16
N ARG A 2 -12.21 16.60 49.48
CA ARG A 2 -13.26 15.86 48.72
C ARG A 2 -13.47 16.37 47.28
N PHE A 3 -13.50 17.68 47.06
CA PHE A 3 -13.65 18.27 45.71
C PHE A 3 -12.44 18.05 44.81
N THR A 4 -11.23 18.11 45.37
CA THR A 4 -9.98 17.85 44.63
C THR A 4 -9.89 16.39 44.16
N SER A 5 -10.32 15.42 44.98
CA SER A 5 -10.39 14.01 44.55
C SER A 5 -11.42 13.78 43.43
N VAL A 6 -12.56 14.47 43.45
CA VAL A 6 -13.57 14.36 42.38
C VAL A 6 -13.06 14.95 41.07
N LEU A 7 -12.37 16.09 41.13
CA LEU A 7 -11.76 16.72 39.95
C LEU A 7 -10.69 15.83 39.30
N VAL A 8 -9.84 15.21 40.12
CA VAL A 8 -8.79 14.28 39.65
C VAL A 8 -9.40 13.04 39.00
N LEU A 9 -10.46 12.48 39.58
CA LEU A 9 -11.16 11.32 39.02
C LEU A 9 -11.78 11.64 37.65
N PHE A 10 -12.40 12.82 37.52
CA PHE A 10 -13.02 13.25 36.26
C PHE A 10 -11.99 13.45 35.14
N ILE A 11 -10.82 14.02 35.46
CA ILE A 11 -9.72 14.21 34.49
C ILE A 11 -9.14 12.86 34.05
N THR A 12 -8.97 11.90 34.97
CA THR A 12 -8.50 10.55 34.60
C THR A 12 -9.47 9.82 33.68
N LEU A 13 -10.78 9.95 33.91
CA LEU A 13 -11.83 9.37 33.06
C LEU A 13 -11.86 9.99 31.65
N LEU A 14 -11.61 11.30 31.51
CA LEU A 14 -11.49 11.94 30.20
C LEU A 14 -10.27 11.45 29.42
N SER A 15 -9.12 11.25 30.09
CA SER A 15 -7.90 10.76 29.42
C SER A 15 -7.98 9.29 28.98
N LEU A 16 -8.79 8.47 29.65
CA LEU A 16 -9.03 7.06 29.26
C LEU A 16 -10.00 6.92 28.08
N SER A 17 -10.75 7.97 27.73
CA SER A 17 -11.72 7.95 26.63
C SER A 17 -11.13 8.25 25.25
N CYS A 18 -9.87 8.71 25.18
CA CYS A 18 -9.14 8.78 23.90
C CYS A 18 -8.47 7.42 23.65
N THR A 19 -9.27 6.46 23.20
CA THR A 19 -8.77 5.38 22.36
C THR A 19 -9.29 5.66 20.96
N ASP A 20 -8.40 5.99 20.02
CA ASP A 20 -8.71 5.87 18.60
C ASP A 20 -8.96 4.38 18.34
N GLN A 21 -10.23 3.98 18.34
CA GLN A 21 -10.60 2.71 17.74
C GLN A 21 -10.47 2.90 16.24
N GLU A 22 -9.29 2.61 15.70
CA GLU A 22 -9.24 2.04 14.37
C GLU A 22 -10.04 0.73 14.43
N SER A 23 -11.33 0.82 14.16
CA SER A 23 -12.08 -0.32 13.68
C SER A 23 -11.49 -0.66 12.32
N GLN A 24 -10.44 -1.47 12.34
CA GLN A 24 -9.97 -2.23 11.19
C GLN A 24 -11.08 -3.23 10.85
N LEU A 25 -12.21 -2.73 10.33
CA LEU A 25 -13.17 -3.53 9.57
C LEU A 25 -12.55 -3.78 8.20
N TYR A 26 -11.39 -4.42 8.19
CA TYR A 26 -11.00 -5.28 7.10
C TYR A 26 -11.78 -6.55 7.36
N ALA A 27 -13.10 -6.51 7.10
CA ALA A 27 -13.76 -7.70 6.57
C ALA A 27 -12.80 -8.21 5.52
N ALA A 28 -12.20 -9.40 5.71
CA ALA A 28 -11.07 -9.91 4.94
C ALA A 28 -11.25 -9.58 3.46
N LYS A 29 -10.77 -8.41 3.05
CA LYS A 29 -11.08 -7.85 1.75
C LYS A 29 -10.04 -8.54 0.91
N ASP A 30 -10.51 -9.34 -0.03
CA ASP A 30 -9.68 -10.16 -0.91
C ASP A 30 -8.39 -9.42 -1.29
N LYS A 31 -7.28 -10.17 -1.41
CA LYS A 31 -5.96 -9.63 -1.80
C LYS A 31 -6.13 -8.55 -2.88
N PRO A 32 -5.44 -7.39 -2.78
CA PRO A 32 -5.61 -6.32 -3.76
C PRO A 32 -5.39 -6.87 -5.16
N LEU A 33 -6.22 -6.48 -6.13
CA LEU A 33 -6.17 -7.06 -7.48
C LEU A 33 -4.78 -6.92 -8.13
N THR A 34 -4.03 -5.88 -7.75
CA THR A 34 -2.65 -5.66 -8.18
C THR A 34 -1.70 -6.78 -7.75
N ALA A 35 -2.01 -7.52 -6.67
CA ALA A 35 -1.22 -8.66 -6.22
C ALA A 35 -1.27 -9.86 -7.18
N TYR A 36 -2.20 -9.88 -8.13
CA TYR A 36 -2.24 -10.89 -9.18
C TYR A 36 -1.35 -10.54 -10.39
N VAL A 37 -0.83 -9.31 -10.45
CA VAL A 37 0.01 -8.86 -11.57
C VAL A 37 1.46 -9.25 -11.32
N ASN A 38 2.05 -9.98 -12.26
CA ASN A 38 3.49 -10.24 -12.30
C ASN A 38 4.12 -9.54 -13.53
N PRO A 39 4.82 -8.40 -13.35
CA PRO A 39 5.42 -7.64 -14.46
C PRO A 39 6.50 -8.38 -15.25
N PHE A 40 7.00 -9.52 -14.75
CA PHE A 40 8.01 -10.32 -15.45
C PHE A 40 7.41 -11.28 -16.50
N ILE A 41 6.09 -11.44 -16.55
CA ILE A 41 5.46 -12.26 -17.59
C ILE A 41 5.59 -11.54 -18.94
N GLY A 42 6.25 -12.19 -19.90
CA GLY A 42 6.50 -11.66 -21.25
C GLY A 42 7.83 -10.90 -21.42
N THR A 43 8.66 -10.80 -20.37
CA THR A 43 9.97 -10.10 -20.46
C THR A 43 11.09 -10.94 -21.07
N GLY A 44 10.80 -12.20 -21.45
CA GLY A 44 11.77 -13.11 -22.09
C GLY A 44 11.21 -13.71 -23.38
N GLY A 45 12.10 -14.21 -24.24
CA GLY A 45 11.73 -14.65 -25.59
C GLY A 45 11.02 -13.54 -26.39
N HIS A 46 10.09 -13.93 -27.26
CA HIS A 46 9.35 -13.01 -28.14
C HIS A 46 8.15 -12.30 -27.47
N GLY A 47 8.16 -12.12 -26.14
CA GLY A 47 7.05 -11.47 -25.43
C GLY A 47 7.06 -9.94 -25.58
N HIS A 48 8.26 -9.35 -25.57
CA HIS A 48 8.50 -7.91 -25.72
C HIS A 48 7.75 -7.02 -24.70
N THR A 49 7.56 -7.49 -23.46
CA THR A 49 7.07 -6.67 -22.34
C THR A 49 8.23 -6.17 -21.48
N TYR A 50 7.96 -5.24 -20.56
CA TYR A 50 8.95 -4.70 -19.62
C TYR A 50 8.42 -4.72 -18.17
N PRO A 51 9.28 -4.95 -17.16
CA PRO A 51 8.86 -5.06 -15.76
C PRO A 51 8.83 -3.71 -15.01
N GLY A 52 9.19 -2.61 -15.69
CA GLY A 52 9.27 -1.26 -15.14
C GLY A 52 7.94 -0.66 -14.67
N ALA A 53 8.04 0.42 -13.90
CA ALA A 53 6.90 1.10 -13.33
C ALA A 53 6.19 1.98 -14.37
N THR A 54 4.86 1.91 -14.40
CA THR A 54 4.00 2.78 -15.21
C THR A 54 2.61 2.91 -14.58
N MET A 55 1.89 3.96 -14.95
CA MET A 55 0.45 4.10 -14.69
C MET A 55 -0.36 3.56 -15.88
N PRO A 56 -1.63 3.17 -15.70
CA PRO A 56 -2.50 2.86 -16.82
C PRO A 56 -2.51 4.03 -17.83
N PHE A 57 -2.04 3.76 -19.06
CA PHE A 57 -1.91 4.76 -20.13
C PHE A 57 -0.98 5.94 -19.79
N GLY A 58 -0.02 5.75 -18.89
CA GLY A 58 0.94 6.77 -18.48
C GLY A 58 1.88 7.20 -19.62
N MET A 59 2.27 8.48 -19.60
CA MET A 59 3.22 9.02 -20.58
C MET A 59 4.67 8.55 -20.35
N MET A 60 5.02 8.16 -19.12
CA MET A 60 6.37 7.73 -18.75
C MET A 60 6.38 6.25 -18.37
N GLN A 61 7.38 5.52 -18.89
CA GLN A 61 7.60 4.09 -18.67
C GLN A 61 9.04 3.92 -18.18
N LEU A 62 9.24 3.92 -16.86
CA LEU A 62 10.57 3.82 -16.27
C LEU A 62 10.92 2.36 -16.02
N SER A 63 11.87 1.81 -16.79
CA SER A 63 12.22 0.39 -16.79
C SER A 63 13.74 0.20 -16.94
N PRO A 64 14.32 -0.92 -16.45
CA PRO A 64 15.69 -1.29 -16.79
C PRO A 64 15.83 -1.71 -18.27
N ASP A 65 16.95 -1.32 -18.87
CA ASP A 65 17.40 -1.81 -20.17
C ASP A 65 18.50 -2.85 -19.97
N THR A 66 18.29 -4.08 -20.44
CA THR A 66 19.23 -5.21 -20.25
C THR A 66 19.90 -5.66 -21.53
N ARG A 67 19.42 -5.23 -22.70
CA ARG A 67 19.99 -5.53 -24.00
C ARG A 67 19.95 -4.29 -24.88
N LEU A 68 21.11 -3.90 -25.40
CA LEU A 68 21.29 -2.66 -26.17
C LEU A 68 21.39 -2.91 -27.68
N ASP A 69 21.48 -4.19 -28.06
CA ASP A 69 21.77 -4.61 -29.43
C ASP A 69 20.72 -5.63 -29.92
N GLY A 70 20.36 -5.55 -31.21
CA GLY A 70 19.39 -6.45 -31.85
C GLY A 70 17.93 -6.04 -31.61
N TRP A 71 17.04 -6.43 -32.53
CA TRP A 71 15.63 -6.04 -32.50
C TRP A 71 14.71 -7.06 -31.82
N ASP A 72 15.14 -8.33 -31.80
CA ASP A 72 14.32 -9.45 -31.33
C ASP A 72 14.78 -9.90 -29.94
N GLY A 73 13.78 -9.99 -29.06
CA GLY A 73 13.78 -10.16 -27.60
C GLY A 73 14.69 -11.25 -27.06
#